data_AF-A0A3D3R0Z5-F1
#
_entry.id   AF-A0A3D3R0Z5-F1
#
_cell.length_a   1.000
_cell.length_b   1.000
_cell.length_c   1.000
_cell.angle_alpha   90.00
_cell.angle_beta   90.00
_cell.angle_gamma   90.00
#
_symmetry.space_group_name_H-M   'P 1'
#
loop_
_entity.id
_entity.type
_entity.pdbx_description
1 polymer ?
#
loop_
_entity_poly.entity_id
_entity_poly.type
_entity_poly.pdbx_seq_one_letter_code
_entity_poly.pdbx_strand_id
1 'polypeptide(L)'
;MTPEERLEVCRNTLAIAERNDEKKLVFEVLRRNPTPQAVNYTVSLLKDKSLNVPASATIVSWAERGTPIDDELLADALQRVIASTSNNGLKQRATQQHERISAQAKQSEKELGFQSLFDGKTFDGWHGNEKIFRIEDGEIIAGSLTEKVERNEFLRSNKEYDDFELKLEFKLLGDKTNAGVQIRTAEIPDHHEVSGYQADLGTGYWGCLYDESRRKKILAGPPAELRDLPVRMNDWNSYRIRCEGPRIRIWINDVQTVDFKEADPQIPLKGIIALQIHGNLVNEAHYRNVRLREL
;
A
#
# COMPACT_ATOMS: atom_id res chain seq x y z
N MET A 1 -16.49 -11.05 -22.33
CA MET A 1 -15.16 -10.91 -21.73
C MET A 1 -15.21 -9.87 -20.62
N THR A 2 -15.07 -10.28 -19.37
CA THR A 2 -14.93 -9.40 -18.20
C THR A 2 -13.62 -8.59 -18.28
N PRO A 3 -13.45 -7.53 -17.47
CA PRO A 3 -12.17 -6.82 -17.41
C PRO A 3 -10.98 -7.73 -17.06
N GLU A 4 -11.17 -8.70 -16.18
CA GLU A 4 -10.14 -9.67 -15.75
C GLU A 4 -9.76 -10.60 -16.90
N GLU A 5 -10.76 -11.15 -17.61
CA GLU A 5 -10.53 -11.99 -18.78
C GLU A 5 -9.79 -11.21 -19.89
N ARG A 6 -10.10 -9.91 -20.08
CA ARG A 6 -9.38 -9.06 -21.04
C ARG A 6 -7.93 -8.87 -20.65
N LEU A 7 -7.67 -8.60 -19.37
CA LEU A 7 -6.30 -8.43 -18.86
C LEU A 7 -5.50 -9.72 -19.02
N GLU A 8 -6.12 -10.87 -18.77
CA GLU A 8 -5.49 -12.18 -18.93
C GLU A 8 -5.15 -12.47 -20.39
N VAL A 9 -6.03 -12.15 -21.33
CA VAL A 9 -5.73 -12.22 -22.76
C VAL A 9 -4.56 -11.30 -23.14
N CYS A 10 -4.52 -10.08 -22.61
CA CYS A 10 -3.40 -9.16 -22.82
C CYS A 10 -2.07 -9.75 -22.33
N ARG A 11 -2.05 -10.34 -21.12
CA ARG A 11 -0.86 -10.99 -20.55
C ARG A 11 -0.35 -12.12 -21.42
N ASN A 12 -1.24 -13.04 -21.76
CA ASN A 12 -0.90 -14.23 -22.54
C ASN A 12 -0.44 -13.87 -23.96
N THR A 13 -1.09 -12.88 -24.58
CA THR A 13 -0.70 -12.40 -25.91
C THR A 13 0.66 -11.72 -25.87
N LEU A 14 0.92 -10.85 -24.88
CA LEU A 14 2.19 -10.13 -24.80
C LEU A 14 3.37 -11.06 -24.49
N ALA A 15 3.13 -12.15 -23.75
CA ALA A 15 4.15 -13.15 -23.40
C ALA A 15 4.69 -13.91 -24.62
N ILE A 16 3.89 -14.06 -25.68
CA ILE A 16 4.27 -14.77 -26.91
C ILE A 16 4.47 -13.84 -28.12
N ALA A 17 4.18 -12.55 -27.97
CA ALA A 17 4.25 -11.60 -29.07
C ALA A 17 5.69 -11.33 -29.50
N GLU A 18 6.05 -11.77 -30.70
CA GLU A 18 7.37 -11.50 -31.29
C GLU A 18 7.37 -10.19 -32.09
N ARG A 19 6.22 -9.82 -32.66
CA ARG A 19 6.11 -8.70 -33.60
C ARG A 19 5.61 -7.42 -32.94
N ASN A 20 6.07 -6.27 -33.44
CA ASN A 20 5.71 -4.96 -32.89
C ASN A 20 4.22 -4.60 -33.05
N ASP A 21 3.57 -5.09 -34.10
CA ASP A 21 2.13 -4.91 -34.35
C ASP A 21 1.26 -5.67 -33.34
N GLU A 22 1.66 -6.90 -32.97
CA GLU A 22 1.00 -7.68 -31.91
C GLU A 22 1.10 -6.97 -30.56
N LYS A 23 2.30 -6.52 -30.19
CA LYS A 23 2.52 -5.73 -28.97
C LYS A 23 1.68 -4.46 -28.98
N LYS A 24 1.60 -3.76 -30.11
CA LYS A 24 0.80 -2.54 -30.26
C LYS A 24 -0.69 -2.81 -30.00
N LEU A 25 -1.24 -3.91 -30.50
CA LEU A 25 -2.64 -4.29 -30.27
C LEU A 25 -2.91 -4.52 -28.78
N VAL A 26 -2.00 -5.18 -28.06
CA VAL A 26 -2.13 -5.35 -26.60
C VAL A 26 -2.26 -4.00 -25.89
N PHE A 27 -1.39 -3.03 -26.20
CA PHE A 27 -1.47 -1.70 -25.58
C PHE A 27 -2.71 -0.90 -25.99
N GLU A 28 -3.27 -1.14 -27.18
CA GLU A 28 -4.57 -0.56 -27.56
C GLU A 28 -5.71 -1.11 -26.71
N VAL A 29 -5.71 -2.40 -26.41
CA VAL A 29 -6.68 -3.02 -25.50
C VAL A 29 -6.51 -2.47 -24.08
N LEU A 30 -5.28 -2.41 -23.55
CA LEU A 30 -5.01 -1.84 -22.23
C LEU A 30 -5.49 -0.38 -22.14
N ARG A 31 -5.16 0.47 -23.12
CA ARG A 31 -5.59 1.88 -23.14
C ARG A 31 -7.11 2.06 -23.10
N ARG A 32 -7.88 1.12 -23.63
CA ARG A 32 -9.35 1.18 -23.67
C ARG A 32 -10.01 0.58 -22.43
N ASN A 33 -9.28 -0.19 -21.63
CA ASN A 33 -9.81 -0.91 -20.47
C ASN A 33 -8.99 -0.58 -19.21
N PRO A 34 -8.97 0.69 -18.76
CA PRO A 34 -8.33 1.06 -17.51
C PRO A 34 -9.00 0.35 -16.33
N THR A 35 -8.24 -0.47 -15.61
CA THR A 35 -8.60 -1.03 -14.30
C THR A 35 -7.38 -0.96 -13.38
N PRO A 36 -7.54 -1.03 -12.05
CA PRO A 36 -6.39 -1.08 -11.14
C PRO A 36 -5.39 -2.19 -11.48
N GLN A 37 -5.89 -3.38 -11.85
CA GLN A 37 -5.06 -4.51 -12.25
C GLN A 37 -4.35 -4.25 -13.58
N ALA A 38 -4.99 -3.57 -14.54
CA ALA A 38 -4.37 -3.19 -15.80
C ALA A 38 -3.27 -2.12 -15.60
N VAL A 39 -3.45 -1.18 -14.66
CA VAL A 39 -2.42 -0.21 -14.28
C VAL A 39 -1.22 -0.92 -13.69
N ASN A 40 -1.42 -1.77 -12.68
CA ASN A 40 -0.35 -2.54 -12.04
C ASN A 40 0.41 -3.41 -13.04
N TYR A 41 -0.30 -4.08 -13.94
CA TYR A 41 0.33 -4.84 -15.03
C TYR A 41 1.13 -3.94 -15.96
N THR A 42 0.58 -2.81 -16.42
CA THR A 42 1.29 -1.91 -17.34
C THR A 42 2.53 -1.28 -16.71
N VAL A 43 2.48 -0.99 -15.40
CA VAL A 43 3.64 -0.56 -14.61
C VAL A 43 4.75 -1.61 -14.60
N SER A 44 4.41 -2.90 -14.47
CA SER A 44 5.44 -3.96 -14.46
C SER A 44 6.19 -4.05 -15.79
N LEU A 45 5.53 -3.69 -16.90
CA LEU A 45 6.12 -3.65 -18.24
C LEU A 45 7.14 -2.52 -18.43
N LEU A 46 7.19 -1.50 -17.55
CA LEU A 46 8.16 -0.40 -17.64
C LEU A 46 9.61 -0.87 -17.51
N LYS A 47 9.85 -2.04 -16.89
CA LYS A 47 11.18 -2.63 -16.72
C LYS A 47 11.74 -3.22 -18.02
N ASP A 48 10.88 -3.60 -18.96
CA ASP A 48 11.30 -4.13 -20.26
C ASP A 48 11.60 -2.96 -21.21
N LYS A 49 12.83 -2.88 -21.72
CA LYS A 49 13.27 -1.80 -22.61
C LYS A 49 12.43 -1.68 -23.88
N SER A 50 11.97 -2.81 -24.44
CA SER A 50 11.14 -2.84 -25.65
C SER A 50 9.68 -2.42 -25.38
N LEU A 51 9.21 -2.57 -24.15
CA LEU A 51 7.84 -2.26 -23.74
C LEU A 51 7.71 -0.94 -22.99
N ASN A 52 8.83 -0.34 -22.52
CA ASN A 52 8.82 0.85 -21.68
C ASN A 52 8.08 2.02 -22.33
N VAL A 53 8.39 2.37 -23.58
CA VAL A 53 7.76 3.49 -24.28
C VAL A 53 6.25 3.28 -24.48
N PRO A 54 5.77 2.14 -25.03
CA PRO A 54 4.33 1.93 -25.19
C PRO A 54 3.57 1.77 -23.86
N ALA A 55 4.21 1.23 -22.80
CA ALA A 55 3.65 1.21 -21.46
C ALA A 55 3.53 2.63 -20.87
N SER A 56 4.60 3.43 -20.99
CA SER A 56 4.62 4.84 -20.57
C SER A 56 3.52 5.65 -21.26
N ALA A 57 3.38 5.51 -22.58
CA ALA A 57 2.34 6.18 -23.35
C ALA A 57 0.92 5.75 -22.92
N THR A 58 0.74 4.50 -22.52
CA THR A 58 -0.54 3.97 -22.04
C THR A 58 -0.93 4.60 -20.70
N ILE A 59 0.01 4.67 -19.74
CA ILE A 59 -0.20 5.28 -18.42
C ILE A 59 -0.51 6.78 -18.55
N VAL A 60 0.32 7.51 -19.31
CA VAL A 60 0.10 8.95 -19.55
C VAL A 60 -1.27 9.20 -20.19
N SER A 61 -1.67 8.37 -21.15
CA SER A 61 -2.97 8.49 -21.83
C SER A 61 -4.16 8.26 -20.89
N TRP A 62 -4.05 7.39 -19.87
CA TRP A 62 -5.11 7.26 -18.87
C TRP A 62 -5.27 8.54 -18.05
N ALA A 63 -4.17 9.12 -17.60
CA ALA A 63 -4.17 10.36 -16.80
C ALA A 63 -4.74 11.56 -17.56
N GLU A 64 -4.39 11.72 -18.84
CA GLU A 64 -4.90 12.83 -19.67
C GLU A 64 -6.39 12.74 -19.97
N ARG A 65 -6.95 11.53 -20.03
CA ARG A 65 -8.37 11.31 -20.31
C ARG A 65 -9.26 11.41 -19.08
N GLY A 66 -8.68 11.49 -17.88
CA GLY A 66 -9.45 11.47 -16.62
C GLY A 66 -10.22 10.16 -16.45
N THR A 67 -9.56 9.03 -16.69
CA THR A 67 -10.19 7.71 -16.51
C THR A 67 -10.54 7.45 -15.04
N PRO A 68 -11.59 6.65 -14.74
CA PRO A 68 -12.01 6.35 -13.37
C PRO A 68 -11.09 5.32 -12.69
N ILE A 69 -9.80 5.62 -12.66
CA ILE A 69 -8.77 4.94 -11.87
C ILE A 69 -8.58 5.78 -10.61
N ASP A 70 -8.31 5.14 -9.48
CA ASP A 70 -7.90 5.83 -8.26
C ASP A 70 -6.73 6.80 -8.54
N ASP A 71 -6.86 8.04 -8.06
CA ASP A 71 -5.90 9.12 -8.33
C ASP A 71 -4.51 8.80 -7.74
N GLU A 72 -4.45 8.13 -6.59
CA GLU A 72 -3.20 7.76 -5.91
C GLU A 72 -2.47 6.66 -6.70
N LEU A 73 -3.21 5.64 -7.15
CA LEU A 73 -2.68 4.60 -8.04
C LEU A 73 -2.14 5.19 -9.36
N LEU A 74 -2.87 6.13 -9.95
CA LEU A 74 -2.46 6.73 -11.22
C LEU A 74 -1.27 7.69 -11.05
N ALA A 75 -1.22 8.44 -9.94
CA ALA A 75 -0.07 9.26 -9.59
C ALA A 75 1.20 8.41 -9.43
N ASP A 76 1.15 7.31 -8.67
CA ASP A 76 2.30 6.40 -8.53
C ASP A 76 2.75 5.84 -9.90
N ALA A 77 1.80 5.43 -10.75
CA ALA A 77 2.12 4.95 -12.09
C ALA A 77 2.85 6.02 -12.94
N LEU A 78 2.42 7.29 -12.87
CA LEU A 78 3.08 8.40 -13.56
C LEU A 78 4.48 8.67 -13.01
N GLN A 79 4.67 8.61 -11.68
CA GLN A 79 5.98 8.78 -11.06
C GLN A 79 6.99 7.73 -11.58
N ARG A 80 6.54 6.49 -11.79
CA ARG A 80 7.36 5.42 -12.38
C ARG A 80 7.68 5.65 -13.84
N VAL A 81 6.76 6.23 -14.61
CA VAL A 81 7.03 6.67 -15.98
C VAL A 81 8.12 7.75 -15.98
N ILE A 82 8.00 8.76 -15.11
CA ILE A 82 9.00 9.83 -14.96
C ILE A 82 10.38 9.24 -14.63
N ALA A 83 10.44 8.28 -13.72
CA ALA A 83 11.70 7.66 -13.31
C ALA A 83 12.36 6.79 -14.40
N SER A 84 11.57 6.15 -15.27
CA SER A 84 12.09 5.08 -16.15
C SER A 84 12.10 5.41 -17.64
N THR A 85 11.26 6.33 -18.13
CA THR A 85 11.13 6.55 -19.57
C THR A 85 12.29 7.38 -20.14
N SER A 86 12.81 6.95 -21.28
CA SER A 86 13.79 7.71 -22.08
C SER A 86 13.14 8.71 -23.03
N ASN A 87 11.80 8.69 -23.18
CA ASN A 87 11.08 9.59 -24.07
C ASN A 87 10.77 10.91 -23.34
N ASN A 88 11.46 11.99 -23.71
CA ASN A 88 11.31 13.30 -23.07
C ASN A 88 9.90 13.88 -23.15
N GLY A 89 9.18 13.66 -24.27
CA GLY A 89 7.80 14.15 -24.42
C GLY A 89 6.83 13.43 -23.49
N LEU A 90 6.98 12.11 -23.34
CA LEU A 90 6.20 11.34 -22.36
C LEU A 90 6.58 11.71 -20.92
N LYS A 91 7.86 11.92 -20.65
CA LYS A 91 8.35 12.34 -19.33
C LYS A 91 7.71 13.66 -18.90
N GLN A 92 7.73 14.66 -19.76
CA GLN A 92 7.13 15.97 -19.49
C GLN A 92 5.62 15.88 -19.24
N ARG A 93 4.89 15.14 -20.09
CA ARG A 93 3.45 14.92 -19.94
C ARG A 93 3.12 14.15 -18.66
N ALA A 94 3.93 13.15 -18.33
CA ALA A 94 3.79 12.40 -17.09
C ALA A 94 3.98 13.30 -15.87
N THR A 95 5.00 14.16 -15.86
CA THR A 95 5.24 15.14 -14.79
C THR A 95 4.05 16.08 -14.61
N GLN A 96 3.54 16.66 -15.70
CA GLN A 96 2.38 17.57 -15.63
C GLN A 96 1.14 16.87 -15.06
N GLN A 97 0.85 15.64 -15.51
CA GLN A 97 -0.30 14.90 -15.01
C GLN A 97 -0.11 14.46 -13.55
N HIS A 98 1.10 14.06 -13.16
CA HIS A 98 1.42 13.69 -11.79
C HIS A 98 1.15 14.86 -10.84
N GLU A 99 1.70 16.03 -11.14
CA GLU A 99 1.48 17.24 -10.33
C GLU A 99 0.00 17.60 -10.19
N ARG A 100 -0.75 17.55 -11.30
CA ARG A 100 -2.19 17.84 -11.31
C ARG A 100 -2.97 16.86 -10.44
N ILE A 101 -2.76 15.56 -10.64
CA ILE A 101 -3.49 14.50 -9.93
C ILE A 101 -3.12 14.49 -8.45
N SER A 102 -1.84 14.61 -8.11
CA SER A 102 -1.39 14.68 -6.72
C SER A 102 -1.94 15.91 -5.99
N ALA A 103 -2.03 17.07 -6.66
CA ALA A 103 -2.65 18.25 -6.07
C ALA A 103 -4.16 18.06 -5.83
N GLN A 104 -4.85 17.45 -6.80
CA GLN A 104 -6.27 17.13 -6.70
C GLN A 104 -6.56 16.13 -5.56
N ALA A 105 -5.76 15.06 -5.45
CA ALA A 105 -5.88 14.08 -4.38
C ALA A 105 -5.68 14.70 -3.00
N LYS A 106 -4.63 15.51 -2.83
CA LYS A 106 -4.36 16.24 -1.56
C LYS A 106 -5.51 17.18 -1.19
N GLN A 107 -6.08 17.89 -2.16
CA GLN A 107 -7.21 18.78 -1.92
C GLN A 107 -8.47 17.99 -1.51
N SER A 108 -8.78 16.91 -2.24
CA SER A 108 -9.90 16.02 -1.93
C SER A 108 -9.79 15.42 -0.52
N GLU A 109 -8.59 15.01 -0.11
CA GLU A 109 -8.38 14.45 1.23
C GLU A 109 -8.55 15.47 2.35
N LYS A 110 -8.08 16.69 2.11
CA LYS A 110 -8.31 17.80 3.04
C LYS A 110 -9.80 18.10 3.16
N GLU A 111 -10.54 18.11 2.07
CA GLU A 111 -12.00 18.26 2.05
C GLU A 111 -12.71 17.11 2.76
N LEU A 112 -12.18 15.89 2.64
CA LEU A 112 -12.68 14.70 3.33
C LEU A 112 -12.31 14.66 4.81
N GLY A 113 -11.40 15.51 5.30
CA GLY A 113 -11.04 15.61 6.71
C GLY A 113 -9.87 14.73 7.16
N PHE A 114 -9.05 14.22 6.24
CA PHE A 114 -7.83 13.48 6.61
C PHE A 114 -6.77 14.41 7.20
N GLN A 115 -6.13 13.95 8.28
CA GLN A 115 -5.01 14.62 8.95
C GLN A 115 -3.77 13.75 8.86
N SER A 116 -2.61 14.36 8.63
CA SER A 116 -1.34 13.63 8.65
C SER A 116 -1.01 13.23 10.08
N LEU A 117 -0.68 11.96 10.30
CA LEU A 117 -0.12 11.48 11.56
C LEU A 117 1.41 11.53 11.56
N PHE A 118 2.03 11.66 10.39
CA PHE A 118 3.49 11.79 10.25
C PHE A 118 3.81 13.01 9.38
N ASP A 119 4.75 13.84 9.82
CA ASP A 119 5.14 15.08 9.15
C ASP A 119 6.27 14.89 8.11
N GLY A 120 6.82 13.68 8.01
CA GLY A 120 7.96 13.36 7.15
C GLY A 120 9.32 13.71 7.75
N LYS A 121 9.40 14.15 9.01
CA LYS A 121 10.60 14.80 9.57
C LYS A 121 10.89 14.41 11.00
N THR A 122 9.86 14.22 11.83
CA THR A 122 9.99 14.00 13.27
C THR A 122 9.10 12.85 13.72
N PHE A 123 9.38 12.32 14.91
CA PHE A 123 8.48 11.39 15.60
C PHE A 123 7.43 12.13 16.44
N ASP A 124 7.14 13.41 16.16
CA ASP A 124 6.13 14.15 16.90
C ASP A 124 4.77 13.43 16.83
N GLY A 125 4.17 13.17 17.99
CA GLY A 125 2.94 12.37 18.10
C GLY A 125 3.15 10.86 18.17
N TRP A 126 4.40 10.39 18.16
CA TRP A 126 4.78 8.98 18.27
C TRP A 126 5.77 8.74 19.40
N HIS A 127 5.84 7.50 19.87
CA HIS A 127 6.88 7.02 20.78
C HIS A 127 7.23 5.55 20.48
N GLY A 128 8.48 5.16 20.69
CA GLY A 128 8.97 3.82 20.38
C GLY A 128 10.50 3.73 20.47
N ASN A 129 11.05 2.61 20.02
CA ASN A 129 12.49 2.39 20.06
C ASN A 129 13.21 3.03 18.86
N GLU A 130 13.73 4.25 19.02
CA GLU A 130 14.42 5.01 17.95
C GLU A 130 15.76 4.39 17.48
N LYS A 131 16.23 3.29 18.10
CA LYS A 131 17.33 2.50 17.51
C LYS A 131 16.85 1.57 16.40
N ILE A 132 15.56 1.22 16.43
CA ILE A 132 14.91 0.32 15.48
C ILE A 132 14.15 1.13 14.43
N PHE A 133 13.58 2.27 14.84
CA PHE A 133 12.85 3.18 13.97
C PHE A 133 13.68 4.44 13.70
N ARG A 134 13.81 4.81 12.42
CA ARG A 134 14.49 6.03 11.98
C ARG A 134 13.69 6.74 10.90
N ILE A 135 14.00 8.01 10.66
CA ILE A 135 13.37 8.81 9.60
C ILE A 135 14.42 9.15 8.54
N GLU A 136 14.15 8.75 7.30
CA GLU A 136 15.00 9.02 6.13
C GLU A 136 14.10 9.33 4.93
N ASP A 137 14.45 10.35 4.13
CA ASP A 137 13.73 10.72 2.89
C ASP A 137 12.20 10.89 3.01
N GLY A 138 11.72 11.32 4.18
CA GLY A 138 10.27 11.49 4.43
C GLY A 138 9.53 10.19 4.74
N GLU A 139 10.26 9.13 5.11
CA GLU A 139 9.77 7.80 5.43
C GLU A 139 10.12 7.44 6.88
N ILE A 140 9.26 6.70 7.56
CA ILE A 140 9.61 5.97 8.77
C ILE A 140 10.16 4.61 8.33
N ILE A 141 11.41 4.30 8.68
CA ILE A 141 12.05 3.03 8.40
C ILE A 141 12.25 2.27 9.70
N ALA A 142 11.80 1.02 9.74
CA ALA A 142 11.89 0.14 10.88
C ALA A 142 12.73 -1.10 10.53
N GLY A 143 13.69 -1.48 11.37
CA GLY A 143 14.54 -2.65 11.17
C GLY A 143 15.86 -2.37 10.44
N SER A 144 16.47 -3.41 9.86
CA SER A 144 17.78 -3.37 9.23
C SER A 144 17.92 -4.46 8.16
N LEU A 145 18.63 -4.15 7.07
CA LEU A 145 19.02 -5.12 6.04
C LEU A 145 20.32 -5.88 6.33
N THR A 146 21.01 -5.56 7.43
CA THR A 146 22.27 -6.20 7.81
C THR A 146 22.23 -6.82 9.20
N GLU A 147 21.38 -6.31 10.09
CA GLU A 147 21.25 -6.78 11.46
C GLU A 147 19.88 -7.39 11.71
N LYS A 148 19.85 -8.38 12.59
CA LYS A 148 18.61 -9.05 12.96
C LYS A 148 17.86 -8.19 13.98
N VAL A 149 16.59 -7.90 13.71
CA VAL A 149 15.69 -7.30 14.72
C VAL A 149 15.48 -8.34 15.83
N GLU A 150 15.83 -8.03 17.08
CA GLU A 150 15.85 -9.05 18.15
C GLU A 150 14.46 -9.59 18.50
N ARG A 151 13.45 -8.72 18.49
CA ARG A 151 12.06 -8.99 18.88
C ARG A 151 11.12 -8.05 18.13
N ASN A 152 9.81 -8.23 18.27
CA ASN A 152 8.86 -7.30 17.67
C ASN A 152 9.02 -5.92 18.30
N GLU A 153 9.00 -4.89 17.47
CA GLU A 153 9.14 -3.51 17.91
C GLU A 153 8.05 -2.67 17.26
N PHE A 154 7.56 -1.68 18.01
CA PHE A 154 6.38 -0.90 17.66
C PHE A 154 6.67 0.59 17.84
N LEU A 155 6.35 1.38 16.82
CA LEU A 155 6.25 2.84 16.92
C LEU A 155 4.78 3.21 17.09
N ARG A 156 4.45 3.75 18.26
CA ARG A 156 3.09 3.87 18.79
C ARG A 156 2.61 5.31 18.72
N SER A 157 1.37 5.55 18.32
CA SER A 157 0.79 6.89 18.37
C SER A 157 0.48 7.29 19.81
N ASN A 158 0.73 8.55 20.16
CA ASN A 158 0.41 9.09 21.49
C ASN A 158 -1.11 9.21 21.72
N LYS A 159 -1.88 9.35 20.65
CA LYS A 159 -3.34 9.44 20.66
C LYS A 159 -3.97 8.07 20.40
N GLU A 160 -5.11 7.83 21.04
CA GLU A 160 -6.00 6.72 20.73
C GLU A 160 -7.15 7.14 19.79
N TYR A 161 -7.60 6.20 18.98
CA TYR A 161 -8.66 6.40 17.97
C TYR A 161 -9.72 5.31 18.08
N ASP A 162 -10.98 5.70 17.87
CA ASP A 162 -12.15 4.81 17.84
C ASP A 162 -12.55 4.48 16.40
N ASP A 163 -13.57 5.14 15.85
CA ASP A 163 -14.00 5.02 14.46
C ASP A 163 -13.12 5.92 13.58
N PHE A 164 -12.48 5.32 12.58
CA PHE A 164 -11.57 6.02 11.69
C PHE A 164 -11.37 5.33 10.35
N GLU A 165 -10.85 6.09 9.39
CA GLU A 165 -10.24 5.60 8.17
C GLU A 165 -8.77 6.03 8.15
N LEU A 166 -7.87 5.04 8.20
CA LEU A 166 -6.43 5.20 8.13
C LEU A 166 -5.97 4.85 6.71
N LYS A 167 -5.15 5.71 6.13
CA LYS A 167 -4.43 5.46 4.89
C LYS A 167 -2.93 5.63 5.14
N LEU A 168 -2.14 4.77 4.52
CA LEU A 168 -0.69 4.88 4.50
C LEU A 168 -0.13 4.14 3.28
N GLU A 169 1.14 4.36 3.00
CA GLU A 169 1.90 3.52 2.09
C GLU A 169 2.96 2.72 2.86
N PHE A 170 3.22 1.49 2.41
CA PHE A 170 4.28 0.65 2.94
C PHE A 170 5.16 0.06 1.84
N LYS A 171 6.41 -0.24 2.19
CA LYS A 171 7.37 -0.99 1.37
C LYS A 171 8.18 -1.89 2.30
N LEU A 172 8.26 -3.19 1.99
CA LEU A 172 9.06 -4.14 2.75
C LEU A 172 10.26 -4.60 1.94
N LEU A 173 11.44 -4.67 2.57
CA LEU A 173 12.70 -5.09 1.98
C LEU A 173 13.32 -6.24 2.81
N GLY A 174 13.95 -7.20 2.12
CA GLY A 174 14.59 -8.38 2.73
C GLY A 174 14.10 -9.69 2.12
N ASP A 175 14.80 -10.80 2.40
CA ASP A 175 14.47 -12.13 1.86
C ASP A 175 13.16 -12.68 2.44
N LYS A 176 12.94 -12.43 3.73
CA LYS A 176 11.70 -12.71 4.45
C LYS A 176 11.29 -11.45 5.17
N THR A 177 10.08 -11.00 4.90
CA THR A 177 9.56 -9.76 5.48
C THR A 177 8.31 -10.05 6.29
N ASN A 178 8.23 -9.43 7.46
CA ASN A 178 7.04 -9.42 8.30
C ASN A 178 7.00 -8.10 9.07
N ALA A 179 5.84 -7.46 9.04
CA ALA A 179 5.54 -6.14 9.53
C ALA A 179 4.02 -6.02 9.71
N GLY A 180 3.53 -4.88 10.19
CA GLY A 180 2.09 -4.70 10.35
C GLY A 180 1.71 -3.34 10.87
N VAL A 181 0.41 -3.06 10.82
CA VAL A 181 -0.18 -1.85 11.40
C VAL A 181 -1.17 -2.27 12.47
N GLN A 182 -0.85 -1.98 13.72
CA GLN A 182 -1.73 -2.17 14.87
C GLN A 182 -2.84 -1.13 14.85
N ILE A 183 -4.07 -1.55 15.13
CA ILE A 183 -5.27 -0.72 15.13
C ILE A 183 -6.12 -1.02 16.37
N ARG A 184 -6.59 0.05 17.03
CA ARG A 184 -7.39 -0.06 18.27
C ARG A 184 -6.73 -0.96 19.31
N THR A 185 -5.42 -0.83 19.40
CA THR A 185 -4.56 -1.70 20.19
C THR A 185 -4.28 -1.05 21.53
N ALA A 186 -4.20 -1.84 22.60
CA ALA A 186 -3.79 -1.39 23.91
C ALA A 186 -2.28 -1.56 24.10
N GLU A 187 -1.65 -0.59 24.74
CA GLU A 187 -0.29 -0.77 25.24
C GLU A 187 -0.28 -1.72 26.45
N ILE A 188 0.74 -2.57 26.53
CA ILE A 188 0.96 -3.41 27.70
C ILE A 188 1.92 -2.67 28.63
N PRO A 189 1.51 -2.33 29.87
CA PRO A 189 2.38 -1.62 30.82
C PRO A 189 3.71 -2.33 31.03
N ASP A 190 4.79 -1.55 31.07
CA ASP A 190 6.17 -2.03 31.27
C ASP A 190 6.62 -3.13 30.29
N HIS A 191 6.04 -3.15 29.08
CA HIS A 191 6.31 -4.16 28.07
C HIS A 191 6.48 -3.56 26.66
N HIS A 192 7.30 -4.23 25.84
CA HIS A 192 7.58 -3.82 24.46
C HIS A 192 6.46 -4.20 23.48
N GLU A 193 5.77 -5.31 23.74
CA GLU A 193 4.58 -5.72 22.98
C GLU A 193 3.37 -4.81 23.23
N VAL A 194 2.41 -4.95 22.34
CA VAL A 194 1.08 -4.34 22.41
C VAL A 194 0.01 -5.44 22.27
N SER A 195 -1.24 -5.13 22.57
CA SER A 195 -2.34 -6.10 22.53
C SER A 195 -3.57 -5.60 21.78
N GLY A 196 -3.87 -6.19 20.63
CA GLY A 196 -4.98 -5.75 19.79
C GLY A 196 -4.86 -6.22 18.35
N TYR A 197 -5.60 -5.59 17.46
CA TYR A 197 -5.67 -6.02 16.08
C TYR A 197 -4.46 -5.55 15.28
N GLN A 198 -3.91 -6.42 14.44
CA GLN A 198 -2.87 -6.08 13.48
C GLN A 198 -3.35 -6.34 12.07
N ALA A 199 -3.20 -5.33 11.21
CA ALA A 199 -3.34 -5.44 9.78
C ALA A 199 -1.96 -5.86 9.21
N ASP A 200 -1.79 -7.14 8.92
CA ASP A 200 -0.49 -7.76 8.65
C ASP A 200 0.08 -7.47 7.25
N LEU A 201 1.41 -7.36 7.19
CA LEU A 201 2.20 -7.10 5.99
C LEU A 201 3.38 -8.08 5.96
N GLY A 202 3.49 -8.92 4.93
CA GLY A 202 4.66 -9.77 4.76
C GLY A 202 4.38 -11.13 4.17
N THR A 203 5.45 -11.88 3.93
CA THR A 203 5.41 -13.19 3.28
C THR A 203 4.50 -14.16 4.06
N GLY A 204 3.38 -14.53 3.44
CA GLY A 204 2.39 -15.45 4.00
C GLY A 204 1.24 -14.78 4.78
N TYR A 205 1.32 -13.47 5.04
CA TYR A 205 0.36 -12.75 5.90
C TYR A 205 -0.23 -11.49 5.25
N TRP A 206 0.08 -11.22 3.98
CA TRP A 206 -0.37 -10.03 3.26
C TRP A 206 -1.89 -9.78 3.42
N GLY A 207 -2.23 -8.67 4.07
CA GLY A 207 -3.61 -8.22 4.20
C GLY A 207 -4.46 -9.10 5.12
N CYS A 208 -3.84 -9.90 6.00
CA CYS A 208 -4.52 -10.59 7.08
C CYS A 208 -4.84 -9.65 8.25
N LEU A 209 -5.86 -9.98 9.02
CA LEU A 209 -6.16 -9.39 10.31
C LEU A 209 -5.77 -10.37 11.41
N TYR A 210 -4.71 -10.07 12.14
CA TYR A 210 -4.21 -10.83 13.28
C TYR A 210 -4.63 -10.17 14.60
N ASP A 211 -4.63 -10.92 15.70
CA ASP A 211 -4.99 -10.45 17.03
C ASP A 211 -3.81 -10.63 17.98
N GLU A 212 -2.94 -9.62 18.00
CA GLU A 212 -1.64 -9.59 18.67
C GLU A 212 -1.77 -9.63 20.19
N SER A 213 -0.94 -10.48 20.81
CA SER A 213 -0.87 -10.76 22.25
C SER A 213 -2.16 -11.20 22.97
N ARG A 214 -3.36 -10.89 22.44
CA ARG A 214 -4.66 -11.19 23.05
C ARG A 214 -5.17 -12.57 22.62
N ARG A 215 -5.51 -12.77 21.34
CA ARG A 215 -6.01 -14.08 20.84
C ARG A 215 -4.94 -14.90 20.12
N LYS A 216 -3.86 -14.25 19.66
CA LYS A 216 -2.71 -14.88 18.98
C LYS A 216 -3.11 -15.75 17.79
N LYS A 217 -4.04 -15.25 16.97
CA LYS A 217 -4.52 -15.94 15.77
C LYS A 217 -4.94 -14.96 14.68
N ILE A 218 -4.91 -15.45 13.44
CA ILE A 218 -5.53 -14.76 12.30
C ILE A 218 -7.05 -14.86 12.46
N LEU A 219 -7.73 -13.72 12.38
CA LEU A 219 -9.19 -13.59 12.47
C LEU A 219 -9.86 -13.57 11.10
N ALA A 220 -9.20 -12.95 10.13
CA ALA A 220 -9.66 -12.83 8.76
C ALA A 220 -8.47 -12.64 7.82
N GLY A 221 -8.65 -12.90 6.54
CA GLY A 221 -7.66 -12.64 5.50
C GLY A 221 -8.33 -12.54 4.14
N PRO A 222 -7.53 -12.38 3.07
CA PRO A 222 -8.01 -12.27 1.70
C PRO A 222 -9.06 -13.34 1.35
N PRO A 223 -10.17 -12.97 0.69
CA PRO A 223 -11.13 -13.93 0.13
C PRO A 223 -10.43 -15.00 -0.72
N ALA A 224 -10.90 -16.25 -0.63
CA ALA A 224 -10.27 -17.38 -1.33
C ALA A 224 -10.29 -17.23 -2.86
N GLU A 225 -11.26 -16.49 -3.40
CA GLU A 225 -11.35 -16.14 -4.82
C GLU A 225 -10.28 -15.14 -5.29
N LEU A 226 -9.62 -14.40 -4.39
CA LEU A 226 -8.46 -13.60 -4.72
C LEU A 226 -7.23 -14.50 -4.90
N ARG A 227 -7.01 -14.93 -6.14
CA ARG A 227 -5.89 -15.83 -6.50
C ARG A 227 -4.52 -15.20 -6.21
N ASP A 228 -4.37 -13.91 -6.52
CA ASP A 228 -3.15 -13.14 -6.31
C ASP A 228 -3.51 -11.78 -5.74
N LEU A 229 -2.92 -11.43 -4.59
CA LEU A 229 -2.98 -10.06 -4.10
C LEU A 229 -2.10 -9.17 -4.98
N PRO A 230 -2.53 -7.92 -5.27
CA PRO A 230 -1.75 -6.99 -6.09
C PRO A 230 -0.53 -6.40 -5.35
N VAL A 231 0.13 -7.15 -4.48
CA VAL A 231 1.30 -6.69 -3.71
C VAL A 231 2.50 -6.53 -4.63
N ARG A 232 3.14 -5.36 -4.57
CA ARG A 232 4.38 -5.04 -5.28
C ARG A 232 5.54 -5.32 -4.34
N MET A 233 6.25 -6.42 -4.59
CA MET A 233 7.41 -6.83 -3.80
C MET A 233 8.55 -5.80 -3.93
N ASN A 234 9.20 -5.49 -2.81
CA ASN A 234 10.29 -4.51 -2.70
C ASN A 234 9.93 -3.10 -3.20
N ASP A 235 8.64 -2.76 -3.17
CA ASP A 235 8.13 -1.53 -3.75
C ASP A 235 6.97 -0.97 -2.90
N TRP A 236 6.54 0.26 -3.20
CA TRP A 236 5.46 0.92 -2.50
C TRP A 236 4.08 0.34 -2.83
N ASN A 237 3.31 0.13 -1.77
CA ASN A 237 1.94 -0.35 -1.78
C ASN A 237 1.07 0.58 -0.94
N SER A 238 -0.15 0.87 -1.39
CA SER A 238 -1.13 1.59 -0.59
C SER A 238 -1.85 0.64 0.37
N TYR A 239 -2.13 1.15 1.56
CA TYR A 239 -2.86 0.44 2.59
C TYR A 239 -3.95 1.32 3.16
N ARG A 240 -5.17 0.79 3.17
CA ARG A 240 -6.34 1.47 3.72
C ARG A 240 -6.99 0.57 4.74
N ILE A 241 -7.24 1.12 5.91
CA ILE A 241 -7.87 0.42 7.03
C ILE A 241 -9.02 1.29 7.51
N ARG A 242 -10.23 0.72 7.54
CA ARG A 242 -11.42 1.42 8.04
C ARG A 242 -12.04 0.66 9.18
N CYS A 243 -12.16 1.34 10.31
CA CYS A 243 -12.76 0.86 11.53
C CYS A 243 -14.03 1.68 11.81
N GLU A 244 -15.19 1.02 11.87
CA GLU A 244 -16.50 1.67 12.02
C GLU A 244 -17.42 0.77 12.87
N GLY A 245 -17.74 1.22 14.09
CA GLY A 245 -18.25 0.35 15.14
C GLY A 245 -17.37 -0.91 15.29
N PRO A 246 -17.93 -2.12 15.43
CA PRO A 246 -17.14 -3.35 15.54
C PRO A 246 -16.59 -3.87 14.20
N ARG A 247 -16.78 -3.15 13.07
CA ARG A 247 -16.40 -3.62 11.74
C ARG A 247 -15.03 -3.08 11.34
N ILE A 248 -14.13 -3.97 10.91
CA ILE A 248 -12.79 -3.67 10.43
C ILE A 248 -12.69 -4.11 8.97
N ARG A 249 -12.26 -3.22 8.09
CA ARG A 249 -12.04 -3.50 6.68
C ARG A 249 -10.64 -3.07 6.25
N ILE A 250 -9.99 -3.88 5.43
CA ILE A 250 -8.61 -3.67 4.99
C ILE A 250 -8.55 -3.76 3.47
N TRP A 251 -7.79 -2.87 2.84
CA TRP A 251 -7.49 -2.90 1.41
C TRP A 251 -5.99 -2.72 1.17
N ILE A 252 -5.42 -3.52 0.27
CA ILE A 252 -4.07 -3.33 -0.28
C ILE A 252 -4.20 -3.00 -1.76
N ASN A 253 -3.62 -1.88 -2.21
CA ASN A 253 -3.71 -1.41 -3.60
C ASN A 253 -5.15 -1.51 -4.15
N ASP A 254 -6.08 -0.96 -3.37
CA ASP A 254 -7.54 -0.89 -3.61
C ASP A 254 -8.30 -2.22 -3.66
N VAL A 255 -7.64 -3.36 -3.47
CA VAL A 255 -8.29 -4.67 -3.36
C VAL A 255 -8.61 -4.95 -1.89
N GLN A 256 -9.90 -5.19 -1.59
CA GLN A 256 -10.33 -5.49 -0.23
C GLN A 256 -9.85 -6.88 0.18
N THR A 257 -9.06 -6.94 1.25
CA THR A 257 -8.53 -8.20 1.79
C THR A 257 -9.29 -8.66 3.02
N VAL A 258 -9.88 -7.75 3.79
CA VAL A 258 -10.64 -8.11 5.01
C VAL A 258 -11.95 -7.34 5.06
N ASP A 259 -12.98 -8.05 5.53
CA ASP A 259 -14.24 -7.50 6.02
C ASP A 259 -14.67 -8.28 7.27
N PHE A 260 -14.16 -7.85 8.42
CA PHE A 260 -14.34 -8.52 9.70
C PHE A 260 -15.31 -7.74 10.59
N LYS A 261 -16.17 -8.44 11.32
CA LYS A 261 -17.01 -7.86 12.37
C LYS A 261 -16.70 -8.54 13.69
N GLU A 262 -16.21 -7.78 14.67
CA GLU A 262 -16.02 -8.27 16.02
C GLU A 262 -17.37 -8.63 16.64
N ALA A 263 -17.47 -9.84 17.18
CA ALA A 263 -18.70 -10.36 17.77
C ALA A 263 -18.70 -10.21 19.29
N ASP A 264 -17.52 -10.12 19.91
CA ASP A 264 -17.38 -9.97 21.35
C ASP A 264 -17.50 -8.49 21.75
N PRO A 265 -18.59 -8.09 22.45
CA PRO A 265 -18.81 -6.70 22.85
C PRO A 265 -17.87 -6.23 23.97
N GLN A 266 -17.08 -7.12 24.58
CA GLN A 266 -16.09 -6.75 25.60
C GLN A 266 -14.79 -6.25 24.98
N ILE A 267 -14.59 -6.44 23.69
CA ILE A 267 -13.39 -5.96 23.00
C ILE A 267 -13.46 -4.45 22.83
N PRO A 268 -12.46 -3.69 23.32
CA PRO A 268 -12.40 -2.25 23.10
C PRO A 268 -12.39 -1.90 21.62
N LEU A 269 -13.19 -0.90 21.26
CA LEU A 269 -13.21 -0.32 19.91
C LEU A 269 -12.32 0.92 19.79
N LYS A 270 -11.56 1.23 20.84
CA LYS A 270 -10.63 2.37 20.89
C LYS A 270 -9.26 1.90 21.36
N GLY A 271 -8.22 2.48 20.78
CA GLY A 271 -6.83 2.26 21.17
C GLY A 271 -5.87 2.97 20.24
N ILE A 272 -4.56 2.74 20.42
CA ILE A 272 -3.52 3.38 19.61
C ILE A 272 -3.45 2.78 18.19
N ILE A 273 -2.76 3.50 17.31
CA ILE A 273 -2.18 2.97 16.09
C ILE A 273 -0.71 2.66 16.38
N ALA A 274 -0.17 1.56 15.84
CA ALA A 274 1.28 1.35 15.88
C ALA A 274 1.82 0.75 14.58
N LEU A 275 2.98 1.22 14.15
CA LEU A 275 3.74 0.66 13.03
C LEU A 275 4.69 -0.40 13.58
N GLN A 276 4.67 -1.58 13.00
CA GLN A 276 5.43 -2.73 13.52
C GLN A 276 6.56 -3.12 12.57
N ILE A 277 7.66 -3.59 13.15
CA ILE A 277 8.61 -4.47 12.47
C ILE A 277 8.69 -5.78 13.25
N HIS A 278 8.54 -6.91 12.55
CA HIS A 278 8.58 -8.22 13.20
C HIS A 278 10.01 -8.59 13.56
N GLY A 279 10.17 -9.18 14.75
CA GLY A 279 11.45 -9.64 15.23
C GLY A 279 11.98 -10.86 14.49
N ASN A 280 13.17 -11.27 14.87
CA ASN A 280 13.88 -12.43 14.37
C ASN A 280 14.19 -12.48 12.87
N LEU A 281 14.10 -11.34 12.18
CA LEU A 281 14.34 -11.22 10.75
C LEU A 281 15.39 -10.12 10.47
N VAL A 282 16.03 -10.23 9.31
CA VAL A 282 16.83 -9.16 8.70
C VAL A 282 15.96 -8.59 7.59
N ASN A 283 15.21 -7.55 7.93
CA ASN A 283 14.26 -6.89 7.05
C ASN A 283 14.08 -5.42 7.44
N GLU A 284 13.58 -4.65 6.48
CA GLU A 284 13.11 -3.30 6.71
C GLU A 284 11.65 -3.16 6.33
N ALA A 285 10.91 -2.41 7.15
CA ALA A 285 9.58 -1.92 6.83
C ALA A 285 9.64 -0.40 6.72
N HIS A 286 9.23 0.12 5.58
CA HIS A 286 9.13 1.55 5.32
C HIS A 286 7.67 1.94 5.32
N TYR A 287 7.38 3.08 5.94
CA TYR A 287 6.04 3.66 6.03
C TYR A 287 6.08 5.13 5.66
N ARG A 288 5.11 5.60 4.89
CA ARG A 288 4.95 7.03 4.58
C ARG A 288 3.49 7.37 4.32
N ASN A 289 3.20 8.66 4.16
CA ASN A 289 1.85 9.17 3.91
C ASN A 289 0.82 8.66 4.93
N VAL A 290 1.25 8.50 6.20
CA VAL A 290 0.39 8.00 7.28
C VAL A 290 -0.59 9.09 7.67
N ARG A 291 -1.87 8.88 7.35
CA ARG A 291 -2.93 9.88 7.49
C ARG A 291 -4.23 9.23 7.94
N LEU A 292 -4.96 9.92 8.79
CA LEU A 292 -6.16 9.39 9.42
C LEU A 292 -7.29 10.41 9.39
N ARG A 293 -8.50 9.90 9.20
CA ARG A 293 -9.75 10.64 9.38
C ARG A 293 -10.60 9.91 10.43
N GLU A 294 -10.98 10.59 11.50
CA GLU A 294 -11.99 10.09 12.44
C GLU A 294 -13.39 10.15 11.78
N LEU A 295 -14.24 9.14 12.02
CA LEU A 295 -15.55 8.99 11.37
C LEU A 295 -16.72 9.44 12.26
#